data_AF-G0SBY0-F1
#
_entry.id   AF-G0SBY0-F1
#
_cell.length_a   1.000
_cell.length_b   1.000
_cell.length_c   1.000
_cell.angle_alpha   90.00
_cell.angle_beta   90.00
_cell.angle_gamma   90.00
#
_symmetry.space_group_name_H-M   'P 1'
#
loop_
_entity.id
_entity.type
_entity.pdbx_description
1 polymer ?
#
loop_
_entity_poly.entity_id
_entity_poly.type
_entity_poly.pdbx_seq_one_letter_code
_entity_poly.pdbx_strand_id
1 'polypeptide(L)'
;MAPKIAIVFYSMYGHIRQLAEAEKEGVEKAGGTADLYQVPETLPQEVLDKMHAPPKPADIPILEDPSILQQYDGFLLGVPTRYGNFPAQWKAFWDKTGKQWSTGGFWGKYAGVFISTASAGGGQESTALAIISTLTHHGIIFVPLGYYPAFGLLTDLSEVRGGSPWGAGTFAGADGSRQPSDKEKELARIQGEKFYQTVAKSVEMRLHYPSEPSDRDLPFTVAVHSPDFATPHDTATHTSLDDVWADDPATIPNSPDFSQYRQPYQPEGEQSLLQRQQQQLPISDVPRLQQSYTTLGYRDGIAEGKAKTAQAGFDEGYGLGATLGARAGMLLGVLEGLVGAVGLRALQVSAAASSAAAEGTSLSAVVGRREGGQEDDDGNEGAIMRREAVRLEDLLQQARQELRIAPGGNGGVFAAEYFDLADGTWRYEVLGQEHREGEVVFADVADAHPLVRKWDWIVKAEAARYGIDWDVLKDEEVGRDEEEDDGEEDLARGGKARRERQSRSLVRNAGVPALDW
;
A
#
# COMPACT_ATOMS: atom_id res chain seq x y z
N MET A 1 33.01 10.94 -17.36
CA MET A 1 32.33 12.18 -17.78
C MET A 1 31.51 12.69 -16.61
N ALA A 2 31.37 14.01 -16.45
CA ALA A 2 30.50 14.57 -15.42
C ALA A 2 29.04 14.19 -15.72
N PRO A 3 28.23 13.76 -14.72
CA PRO A 3 26.84 13.41 -14.95
C PRO A 3 26.03 14.58 -15.47
N LYS A 4 25.14 14.32 -16.43
CA LYS A 4 24.16 15.30 -16.89
C LYS A 4 22.84 15.12 -16.16
N ILE A 5 22.36 16.17 -15.51
CA ILE A 5 21.09 16.16 -14.78
C ILE A 5 20.04 16.99 -15.55
N ALA A 6 18.82 16.46 -15.64
CA ALA A 6 17.67 17.23 -16.10
C ALA A 6 16.71 17.47 -14.93
N ILE A 7 16.30 18.72 -14.72
CA ILE A 7 15.27 19.10 -13.78
C ILE A 7 13.99 19.30 -14.57
N VAL A 8 13.09 18.32 -14.51
CA VAL A 8 11.83 18.31 -15.26
C VAL A 8 10.70 18.61 -14.29
N PHE A 9 9.91 19.64 -14.56
CA PHE A 9 8.86 20.04 -13.62
C PHE A 9 7.58 20.47 -14.32
N TYR A 10 6.46 20.35 -13.60
CA TYR A 10 5.21 21.00 -13.96
C TYR A 10 4.86 22.04 -12.90
N SER A 11 4.60 23.28 -13.31
CA SER A 11 4.21 24.35 -12.40
C SER A 11 3.08 25.16 -13.02
N MET A 12 1.96 25.23 -12.31
CA MET A 12 0.81 26.06 -12.68
C MET A 12 0.92 27.47 -12.06
N TYR A 13 1.27 27.55 -10.78
CA TYR A 13 1.30 28.80 -10.00
C TYR A 13 2.71 29.25 -9.57
N GLY A 14 3.78 28.65 -10.11
CA GLY A 14 5.16 29.10 -9.86
C GLY A 14 5.89 28.45 -8.66
N HIS A 15 5.18 27.84 -7.70
CA HIS A 15 5.80 27.22 -6.51
C HIS A 15 6.86 26.17 -6.84
N ILE A 16 6.52 25.20 -7.70
CA ILE A 16 7.44 24.15 -8.14
C ILE A 16 8.62 24.72 -8.93
N ARG A 17 8.42 25.80 -9.69
CA ARG A 17 9.49 26.46 -10.45
C ARG A 17 10.55 27.03 -9.49
N GLN A 18 10.13 27.70 -8.42
CA GLN A 18 11.06 28.23 -7.42
C GLN A 18 11.86 27.12 -6.72
N LEU A 19 11.22 25.97 -6.44
CA LEU A 19 11.96 24.80 -5.95
C LEU A 19 12.92 24.24 -7.00
N ALA A 20 12.51 24.15 -8.28
CA ALA A 20 13.37 23.67 -9.36
C ALA A 20 14.61 24.55 -9.55
N GLU A 21 14.48 25.87 -9.40
CA GLU A 21 15.61 26.80 -9.39
C GLU A 21 16.54 26.55 -8.19
N ALA A 22 15.99 26.31 -7.00
CA ALA A 22 16.78 25.95 -5.81
C ALA A 22 17.49 24.58 -5.94
N GLU A 23 16.82 23.56 -6.51
CA GLU A 23 17.44 22.28 -6.85
C GLU A 23 18.62 22.47 -7.81
N LYS A 24 18.45 23.34 -8.83
CA LYS A 24 19.51 23.68 -9.80
C LYS A 24 20.72 24.29 -9.11
N GLU A 25 20.50 25.26 -8.23
CA GLU A 25 21.57 25.88 -7.42
C GLU A 25 22.32 24.82 -6.59
N GLY A 26 21.60 23.83 -6.05
CA GLY A 26 22.19 22.68 -5.35
C GLY A 26 23.09 21.81 -6.24
N VAL A 27 22.63 21.47 -7.44
CA VAL A 27 23.41 20.70 -8.42
C VAL A 27 24.66 21.47 -8.86
N GLU A 28 24.52 22.76 -9.17
CA GLU A 28 25.62 23.64 -9.59
C GLU A 28 26.66 23.81 -8.48
N LYS A 29 26.22 23.96 -7.22
CA LYS A 29 27.10 24.00 -6.04
C LYS A 29 27.94 22.73 -5.88
N ALA A 30 27.41 21.58 -6.28
CA ALA A 30 28.14 20.31 -6.28
C ALA A 30 29.10 20.14 -7.48
N GLY A 31 29.20 21.16 -8.35
CA GLY A 31 30.04 21.13 -9.56
C GLY A 31 29.38 20.42 -10.74
N GLY A 32 28.06 20.22 -10.70
CA GLY A 32 27.27 19.65 -11.79
C GLY A 32 26.64 20.69 -12.69
N THR A 33 26.02 20.21 -13.76
CA THR A 33 25.19 21.02 -14.66
C THR A 33 23.78 20.44 -14.71
N ALA A 34 22.77 21.31 -14.59
CA ALA A 34 21.37 20.94 -14.64
C ALA A 34 20.61 21.77 -15.68
N ASP A 35 19.91 21.09 -16.60
CA ASP A 35 19.01 21.72 -17.56
C ASP A 35 17.58 21.72 -17.02
N LEU A 36 16.88 22.85 -17.11
CA LEU A 36 15.48 22.95 -16.68
C LEU A 36 14.55 22.70 -17.86
N TYR A 37 13.52 21.91 -17.61
CA TYR A 37 12.48 21.59 -18.57
C TYR A 37 11.11 21.68 -17.94
N GLN A 38 10.15 22.23 -18.68
CA GLN A 38 8.76 22.27 -18.27
C GLN A 38 7.93 21.22 -18.99
N VAL A 39 7.10 20.48 -18.25
CA VAL A 39 6.13 19.55 -18.83
C VAL A 39 5.05 20.34 -19.60
N PRO A 40 4.62 19.87 -20.79
CA PRO A 40 3.57 20.52 -21.58
C PRO A 40 2.28 20.76 -20.80
N GLU A 41 1.61 21.87 -21.11
CA GLU A 41 0.26 22.11 -20.60
C GLU A 41 -0.76 21.26 -21.33
N THR A 42 -1.75 20.73 -20.59
CA THR A 42 -2.87 19.98 -21.19
C THR A 42 -4.18 20.76 -21.14
N LEU A 43 -4.26 21.79 -20.29
CA LEU A 43 -5.47 22.62 -20.18
C LEU A 43 -5.52 23.67 -21.31
N PRO A 44 -6.70 23.89 -21.92
CA PRO A 44 -6.89 25.00 -22.86
C PRO A 44 -6.64 26.36 -22.21
N GLN A 45 -6.18 27.34 -23.00
CA GLN A 45 -5.89 28.69 -22.50
C GLN A 45 -7.09 29.34 -21.79
N GLU A 46 -8.30 29.15 -22.32
CA GLU A 46 -9.52 29.67 -21.70
C GLU A 46 -9.73 29.18 -20.25
N VAL A 47 -9.36 27.92 -19.97
CA VAL A 47 -9.45 27.34 -18.62
C VAL A 47 -8.38 27.95 -17.72
N LEU A 48 -7.15 28.12 -18.24
CA LEU A 48 -6.05 28.75 -17.50
C LEU A 48 -6.38 30.20 -17.11
N ASP A 49 -6.98 30.95 -18.03
CA ASP A 49 -7.39 32.33 -17.80
C ASP A 49 -8.47 32.41 -16.69
N LYS A 50 -9.45 31.50 -16.71
CA LYS A 50 -10.49 31.37 -15.67
C LYS A 50 -9.93 30.93 -14.32
N MET A 51 -8.84 30.16 -14.32
CA MET A 51 -8.14 29.73 -13.12
C MET A 51 -7.14 30.78 -12.59
N HIS A 52 -7.06 31.94 -13.25
CA HIS A 52 -6.08 32.99 -12.97
C HIS A 52 -4.63 32.46 -12.91
N ALA A 53 -4.33 31.45 -13.73
CA ALA A 53 -2.99 30.89 -13.79
C ALA A 53 -2.05 31.94 -14.42
N PRO A 54 -0.89 32.23 -13.79
CA PRO A 54 0.06 33.15 -14.37
C PRO A 54 0.57 32.64 -15.73
N PRO A 55 0.88 33.54 -16.67
CA PRO A 55 1.44 33.14 -17.95
C PRO A 55 2.77 32.41 -17.73
N LYS A 56 2.95 31.30 -18.43
CA LYS A 56 4.19 30.52 -18.34
C LYS A 56 5.33 31.31 -18.96
N PRO A 57 6.41 31.59 -18.22
CA PRO A 57 7.53 32.34 -18.77
C PRO A 57 8.24 31.54 -19.88
N ALA A 58 8.66 32.23 -20.94
CA ALA A 58 9.24 31.61 -22.14
C ALA A 58 10.74 31.25 -22.00
N ASP A 59 11.32 31.41 -20.82
CA ASP A 59 12.73 31.20 -20.54
C ASP A 59 13.11 29.72 -20.35
N ILE A 60 12.14 28.87 -19.98
CA ILE A 60 12.34 27.44 -19.77
C ILE A 60 11.71 26.66 -20.93
N PRO A 61 12.48 25.80 -21.63
CA PRO A 61 11.95 25.03 -22.75
C PRO A 61 10.88 24.02 -22.30
N ILE A 62 9.82 23.91 -23.11
CA ILE A 62 8.81 22.88 -22.94
C ILE A 62 9.35 21.55 -23.49
N LEU A 63 9.29 20.50 -22.67
CA LEU A 63 9.76 19.17 -23.02
C LEU A 63 8.62 18.35 -23.64
N GLU A 64 8.41 18.53 -24.94
CA GLU A 64 7.36 17.83 -25.69
C GLU A 64 7.67 16.34 -25.92
N ASP A 65 8.94 16.04 -26.22
CA ASP A 65 9.44 14.70 -26.47
C ASP A 65 10.27 14.18 -25.28
N PRO A 66 9.74 13.21 -24.50
CA PRO A 66 10.48 12.58 -23.42
C PRO A 66 11.75 11.85 -23.85
N SER A 67 11.92 11.53 -25.15
CA SER A 67 13.08 10.81 -25.64
C SER A 67 14.39 11.56 -25.40
N ILE A 68 14.33 12.89 -25.30
CA ILE A 68 15.45 13.78 -24.96
C ILE A 68 16.04 13.40 -23.60
N LEU A 69 15.24 12.91 -22.65
CA LEU A 69 15.71 12.47 -21.33
C LEU A 69 16.72 11.32 -21.40
N GLN A 70 16.81 10.59 -22.52
CA GLN A 70 17.78 9.51 -22.69
C GLN A 70 19.23 10.00 -22.64
N GLN A 71 19.50 11.27 -22.96
CA GLN A 71 20.85 11.83 -22.94
C GLN A 71 21.36 12.20 -21.53
N TYR A 72 20.48 12.16 -20.51
CA TYR A 72 20.80 12.51 -19.13
C TYR A 72 21.03 11.27 -18.28
N ASP A 73 21.84 11.40 -17.24
CA ASP A 73 22.15 10.33 -16.29
C ASP A 73 21.18 10.31 -15.10
N GLY A 74 20.60 11.47 -14.77
CA GLY A 74 19.66 11.61 -13.67
C GLY A 74 18.62 12.70 -13.87
N PHE A 75 17.49 12.56 -13.18
CA PHE A 75 16.34 13.45 -13.24
C PHE A 75 15.96 13.96 -11.85
N LEU A 76 15.61 15.25 -11.74
CA LEU A 76 14.88 15.77 -10.57
C LEU A 76 13.48 16.17 -11.04
N LEU A 77 12.46 15.54 -10.48
CA LEU A 77 11.08 15.63 -10.95
C LEU A 77 10.24 16.52 -10.03
N GLY A 78 9.83 17.68 -10.52
CA GLY A 78 9.01 18.65 -9.79
C GLY A 78 7.52 18.44 -10.01
N VAL A 79 6.79 18.00 -8.98
CA VAL A 79 5.40 17.56 -9.11
C VAL A 79 4.47 18.28 -8.12
N PRO A 80 3.49 19.07 -8.59
CA PRO A 80 2.45 19.59 -7.73
C PRO A 80 1.39 18.50 -7.51
N THR A 81 1.03 18.23 -6.26
CA THR A 81 0.06 17.19 -5.92
C THR A 81 -1.30 17.43 -6.57
N ARG A 82 -1.97 16.33 -6.94
CA ARG A 82 -3.41 16.25 -7.17
C ARG A 82 -3.92 15.04 -6.41
N TYR A 83 -4.56 15.30 -5.27
CA TYR A 83 -5.14 14.28 -4.39
C TYR A 83 -4.14 13.18 -3.99
N GLY A 84 -2.88 13.57 -3.73
CA GLY A 84 -1.83 12.63 -3.34
C GLY A 84 -1.24 11.83 -4.50
N ASN A 85 -1.46 12.26 -5.74
CA ASN A 85 -0.89 11.70 -6.96
C ASN A 85 -0.36 12.83 -7.87
N PHE A 86 0.35 12.48 -8.95
CA PHE A 86 0.83 13.44 -9.93
C PHE A 86 -0.33 13.95 -10.83
N PRO A 87 -0.24 15.19 -11.36
CA PRO A 87 -1.31 15.80 -12.14
C PRO A 87 -1.41 15.19 -13.55
N ALA A 88 -2.53 15.45 -14.24
CA ALA A 88 -2.80 14.92 -15.58
C ALA A 88 -1.69 15.25 -16.60
N GLN A 89 -1.07 16.43 -16.49
CA GLN A 89 0.05 16.85 -17.32
C GLN A 89 1.26 15.90 -17.18
N TRP A 90 1.58 15.53 -15.95
CA TRP A 90 2.64 14.55 -15.67
C TRP A 90 2.25 13.15 -16.14
N LYS A 91 0.98 12.74 -15.97
CA LYS A 91 0.52 11.44 -16.46
C LYS A 91 0.63 11.36 -17.98
N ALA A 92 0.17 12.38 -18.70
CA ALA A 92 0.27 12.47 -20.15
C ALA A 92 1.74 12.46 -20.64
N PHE A 93 2.65 13.10 -19.91
CA PHE A 93 4.08 13.06 -20.20
C PHE A 93 4.64 11.64 -20.11
N TRP A 94 4.34 10.92 -19.02
CA TRP A 94 4.77 9.54 -18.85
C TRP A 94 4.12 8.59 -19.87
N ASP A 95 2.87 8.82 -20.25
CA ASP A 95 2.18 7.97 -21.23
C ASP A 95 2.80 8.05 -22.64
N LYS A 96 3.53 9.13 -22.96
CA LYS A 96 4.34 9.25 -24.19
C LYS A 96 5.60 8.36 -24.19
N THR A 97 5.99 7.77 -23.05
CA THR A 97 7.26 7.05 -22.89
C THR A 97 7.19 5.55 -23.17
N GLY A 98 6.09 5.06 -23.76
CA GLY A 98 5.90 3.62 -24.04
C GLY A 98 7.02 2.98 -24.87
N LYS A 99 7.61 3.73 -25.81
CA LYS A 99 8.78 3.28 -26.56
C LYS A 99 9.98 3.08 -25.65
N GLN A 100 10.34 4.09 -24.85
CA GLN A 100 11.48 4.04 -23.92
C GLN A 100 11.29 2.95 -22.85
N TRP A 101 10.06 2.70 -22.42
CA TRP A 101 9.73 1.55 -21.57
C TRP A 101 10.08 0.24 -22.27
N SER A 102 9.54 0.00 -23.46
CA SER A 102 9.75 -1.26 -24.19
C SER A 102 11.21 -1.52 -24.57
N THR A 103 12.01 -0.46 -24.79
CA THR A 103 13.42 -0.58 -25.17
C THR A 103 14.39 -0.45 -24.00
N GLY A 104 13.90 -0.24 -22.77
CA GLY A 104 14.76 0.02 -21.61
C GLY A 104 15.56 1.32 -21.69
N GLY A 105 15.08 2.34 -22.42
CA GLY A 105 15.81 3.59 -22.66
C GLY A 105 16.11 4.42 -21.40
N PHE A 106 15.40 4.16 -20.30
CA PHE A 106 15.65 4.78 -19.00
C PHE A 106 16.22 3.83 -17.94
N TRP A 107 16.53 2.58 -18.33
CA TRP A 107 17.06 1.58 -17.40
C TRP A 107 18.37 2.06 -16.76
N GLY A 108 18.43 2.00 -15.43
CA GLY A 108 19.63 2.31 -14.66
C GLY A 108 20.00 3.80 -14.62
N LYS A 109 19.08 4.69 -15.03
CA LYS A 109 19.15 6.14 -14.76
C LYS A 109 18.66 6.45 -13.35
N TYR A 110 18.93 7.64 -12.84
CA TYR A 110 18.54 8.05 -11.49
C TYR A 110 17.39 9.04 -11.51
N ALA A 111 16.53 9.03 -10.50
CA ALA A 111 15.52 10.07 -10.31
C ALA A 111 15.31 10.44 -8.84
N GLY A 112 15.26 11.73 -8.55
CA GLY A 112 14.73 12.29 -7.31
C GLY A 112 13.42 13.04 -7.58
N VAL A 113 12.63 13.29 -6.55
CA VAL A 113 11.34 13.99 -6.66
C VAL A 113 11.26 15.13 -5.66
N PHE A 114 10.56 16.20 -6.02
CA PHE A 114 10.23 17.31 -5.11
C PHE A 114 8.79 17.78 -5.33
N ILE A 115 8.07 18.01 -4.24
CA ILE A 115 6.59 18.06 -4.23
C ILE A 115 6.06 19.39 -3.71
N SER A 116 4.96 19.87 -4.31
CA SER A 116 4.20 21.01 -3.79
C SER A 116 2.79 20.57 -3.43
N THR A 117 2.33 20.92 -2.24
CA THR A 117 0.94 20.67 -1.78
C THR A 117 0.28 21.91 -1.21
N ALA A 118 -1.05 21.93 -1.16
CA ALA A 118 -1.77 23.02 -0.50
C ALA A 118 -1.62 22.94 1.03
N SER A 119 -1.70 21.74 1.60
CA SER A 119 -1.69 21.48 3.05
C SER A 119 -0.68 20.40 3.43
N ALA A 120 -0.37 20.31 4.74
CA ALA A 120 0.58 19.34 5.31
C ALA A 120 0.20 17.88 5.01
N GLY A 121 -1.05 17.49 5.26
CA GLY A 121 -1.57 16.16 4.95
C GLY A 121 -1.96 15.94 3.49
N GLY A 122 -1.83 16.96 2.62
CA GLY A 122 -2.32 16.96 1.24
C GLY A 122 -1.52 16.10 0.25
N GLY A 123 -0.86 15.06 0.73
CA GLY A 123 -0.10 14.13 -0.10
C GLY A 123 1.33 14.56 -0.44
N GLN A 124 2.03 15.23 0.49
CA GLN A 124 3.48 15.50 0.35
C GLN A 124 4.26 14.21 0.10
N GLU A 125 3.92 13.15 0.84
CA GLU A 125 4.59 11.86 0.76
C GLU A 125 3.94 10.93 -0.26
N SER A 126 2.60 10.86 -0.26
CA SER A 126 1.88 9.94 -1.16
C SER A 126 2.10 10.25 -2.63
N THR A 127 2.30 11.52 -3.00
CA THR A 127 2.63 11.89 -4.39
C THR A 127 3.98 11.32 -4.81
N ALA A 128 4.97 11.35 -3.91
CA ALA A 128 6.26 10.72 -4.15
C ALA A 128 6.11 9.19 -4.30
N LEU A 129 5.34 8.55 -3.41
CA LEU A 129 5.05 7.12 -3.50
C LEU A 129 4.40 6.73 -4.84
N ALA A 130 3.44 7.53 -5.31
CA ALA A 130 2.76 7.27 -6.58
C ALA A 130 3.72 7.36 -7.78
N ILE A 131 4.68 8.29 -7.75
CA ILE A 131 5.69 8.44 -8.81
C ILE A 131 6.63 7.23 -8.85
N ILE A 132 7.00 6.67 -7.69
CA ILE A 132 7.94 5.54 -7.62
C ILE A 132 7.45 4.36 -8.46
N SER A 133 6.14 4.07 -8.49
CA SER A 133 5.59 3.02 -9.36
C SER A 133 6.00 3.22 -10.83
N THR A 134 5.90 4.45 -11.35
CA THR A 134 6.31 4.76 -12.73
C THR A 134 7.81 4.60 -12.92
N LEU A 135 8.62 5.07 -11.96
CA LEU A 135 10.08 4.94 -12.00
C LEU A 135 10.51 3.47 -12.03
N THR A 136 9.90 2.63 -11.19
CA THR A 136 10.18 1.19 -11.11
C THR A 136 9.86 0.49 -12.42
N HIS A 137 8.74 0.80 -13.07
CA HIS A 137 8.38 0.20 -14.37
C HIS A 137 9.40 0.53 -15.49
N HIS A 138 10.04 1.70 -15.43
CA HIS A 138 11.12 2.06 -16.35
C HIS A 138 12.51 1.55 -15.92
N GLY A 139 12.63 0.98 -14.71
CA GLY A 139 13.92 0.61 -14.12
C GLY A 139 14.80 1.81 -13.77
N ILE A 140 14.19 2.94 -13.45
CA ILE A 140 14.87 4.13 -12.95
C ILE A 140 15.13 3.96 -11.46
N ILE A 141 16.36 4.22 -11.03
CA ILE A 141 16.81 4.14 -9.65
C ILE A 141 16.32 5.39 -8.91
N PHE A 142 15.40 5.20 -7.97
CA PHE A 142 14.93 6.27 -7.11
C PHE A 142 15.97 6.64 -6.06
N VAL A 143 16.31 7.93 -5.96
CA VAL A 143 17.22 8.50 -4.98
C VAL A 143 16.41 9.42 -4.05
N PRO A 144 16.05 8.95 -2.84
CA PRO A 144 15.36 9.79 -1.87
C PRO A 144 16.30 10.86 -1.29
N LEU A 145 15.72 11.91 -0.70
CA LEU A 145 16.49 12.88 0.07
C LEU A 145 17.08 12.25 1.35
N GLY A 146 16.27 11.45 2.04
CA GLY A 146 16.59 10.88 3.35
C GLY A 146 16.70 11.94 4.45
N TYR A 147 16.90 11.49 5.69
CA TYR A 147 17.03 12.42 6.84
C TYR A 147 18.42 13.01 7.00
N TYR A 148 19.47 12.20 6.79
CA TYR A 148 20.85 12.57 7.15
C TYR A 148 21.31 13.94 6.60
N PRO A 149 21.10 14.28 5.31
CA PRO A 149 21.65 15.50 4.75
C PRO A 149 21.00 16.79 5.28
N ALA A 150 19.77 16.70 5.77
CA ALA A 150 18.97 17.84 6.19
C ALA A 150 18.27 17.57 7.53
N PHE A 151 18.89 16.79 8.42
CA PHE A 151 18.23 16.29 9.64
C PHE A 151 17.64 17.43 10.46
N GLY A 152 18.44 18.48 10.72
CA GLY A 152 18.00 19.65 11.48
C GLY A 152 16.79 20.36 10.87
N LEU A 153 16.67 20.42 9.53
CA LEU A 153 15.52 21.02 8.85
C LEU A 153 14.30 20.09 8.87
N LEU A 154 14.50 18.79 8.63
CA LEU A 154 13.44 17.78 8.56
C LEU A 154 12.88 17.37 9.94
N THR A 155 13.60 17.63 11.02
CA THR A 155 13.10 17.46 12.40
C THR A 155 12.69 18.78 13.04
N ASP A 156 12.85 19.90 12.34
CA ASP A 156 12.39 21.19 12.84
C ASP A 156 10.86 21.24 12.87
N LEU A 157 10.32 21.61 14.04
CA LEU A 157 8.90 21.79 14.31
C LEU A 157 8.57 23.26 14.68
N SER A 158 9.55 24.17 14.60
CA SER A 158 9.37 25.59 14.93
C SER A 158 8.55 26.36 13.90
N GLU A 159 8.53 25.89 12.65
CA GLU A 159 7.71 26.47 11.57
C GLU A 159 7.12 25.38 10.69
N VAL A 160 5.99 25.69 10.06
CA VAL A 160 5.36 24.81 9.08
C VAL A 160 6.15 24.85 7.77
N ARG A 161 6.70 23.70 7.37
CA ARG A 161 7.47 23.53 6.13
C ARG A 161 7.18 22.20 5.43
N GLY A 162 7.18 22.23 4.10
CA GLY A 162 7.04 21.07 3.24
C GLY A 162 8.32 20.24 3.16
N GLY A 163 8.23 19.09 2.51
CA GLY A 163 9.34 18.15 2.37
C GLY A 163 9.37 17.06 3.43
N SER A 164 9.94 15.94 3.03
CA SER A 164 9.94 14.65 3.72
C SER A 164 11.22 13.88 3.35
N PRO A 165 11.53 12.73 3.98
CA PRO A 165 12.63 11.89 3.51
C PRO A 165 12.49 11.42 2.05
N TRP A 166 11.27 11.42 1.49
CA TRP A 166 11.03 11.07 0.08
C TRP A 166 11.59 12.12 -0.90
N GLY A 167 11.67 13.38 -0.46
CA GLY A 167 12.05 14.51 -1.30
C GLY A 167 11.71 15.85 -0.65
N ALA A 168 12.35 16.91 -1.12
CA ALA A 168 12.06 18.28 -0.75
C ALA A 168 10.63 18.64 -1.15
N GLY A 169 10.08 19.64 -0.50
CA GLY A 169 8.75 20.09 -0.83
C GLY A 169 8.38 21.42 -0.23
N THR A 170 7.24 21.93 -0.66
CA THR A 170 6.72 23.23 -0.25
C THR A 170 5.20 23.21 -0.08
N PHE A 171 4.69 24.07 0.80
CA PHE A 171 3.27 24.34 0.93
C PHE A 171 2.86 25.61 0.20
N ALA A 172 1.90 25.48 -0.72
CA ALA A 172 1.31 26.61 -1.43
C ALA A 172 0.19 27.31 -0.64
N GLY A 173 -0.32 26.69 0.43
CA GLY A 173 -1.53 27.15 1.13
C GLY A 173 -2.81 26.77 0.36
N ALA A 174 -3.96 26.90 1.01
CA ALA A 174 -5.26 26.54 0.44
C ALA A 174 -5.64 27.40 -0.77
N ASP A 175 -5.22 28.66 -0.76
CA ASP A 175 -5.45 29.67 -1.79
C ASP A 175 -4.29 29.80 -2.79
N GLY A 176 -3.19 29.08 -2.57
CA GLY A 176 -1.98 29.17 -3.39
C GLY A 176 -1.14 30.43 -3.15
N SER A 177 -1.39 31.20 -2.08
CA SER A 177 -0.65 32.45 -1.82
C SER A 177 0.70 32.24 -1.15
N ARG A 178 0.87 31.16 -0.37
CA ARG A 178 2.10 30.89 0.39
C ARG A 178 3.23 30.50 -0.56
N GLN A 179 4.28 31.32 -0.58
CA GLN A 179 5.48 31.04 -1.36
C GLN A 179 6.43 30.07 -0.61
N PRO A 180 7.33 29.37 -1.33
CA PRO A 180 8.30 28.51 -0.69
C PRO A 180 9.18 29.28 0.31
N SER A 181 9.24 28.79 1.55
CA SER A 181 10.04 29.41 2.60
C SER A 181 11.54 29.20 2.38
N ASP A 182 12.38 29.95 3.09
CA ASP A 182 13.84 29.79 2.98
C ASP A 182 14.29 28.39 3.42
N LYS A 183 13.65 27.79 4.43
CA LYS A 183 13.93 26.41 4.84
C LYS A 183 13.56 25.39 3.76
N GLU A 184 12.44 25.60 3.06
CA GLU A 184 12.01 24.72 1.96
C GLU A 184 12.94 24.85 0.74
N LYS A 185 13.38 26.07 0.41
CA LYS A 185 14.37 26.31 -0.65
C LYS A 185 15.73 25.73 -0.29
N GLU A 186 16.16 25.84 0.97
CA GLU A 186 17.40 25.23 1.43
C GLU A 186 17.33 23.70 1.38
N LEU A 187 16.18 23.12 1.73
CA LEU A 187 15.97 21.67 1.61
C LEU A 187 16.11 21.20 0.15
N ALA A 188 15.57 21.95 -0.80
CA ALA A 188 15.73 21.69 -2.23
C ALA A 188 17.18 21.86 -2.71
N ARG A 189 17.93 22.87 -2.25
CA ARG A 189 19.38 22.97 -2.53
C ARG A 189 20.15 21.78 -2.03
N ILE A 190 19.87 21.33 -0.81
CA ILE A 190 20.51 20.15 -0.21
C ILE A 190 20.17 18.91 -1.03
N GLN A 191 18.92 18.73 -1.45
CA GLN A 191 18.52 17.63 -2.32
C GLN A 191 19.30 17.63 -3.64
N GLY A 192 19.34 18.77 -4.35
CA GLY A 192 20.07 18.89 -5.61
C GLY A 192 21.55 18.55 -5.47
N GLU A 193 22.19 19.05 -4.40
CA GLU A 193 23.61 18.78 -4.10
C GLU A 193 23.86 17.28 -3.87
N LYS A 194 23.04 16.64 -3.03
CA LYS A 194 23.21 15.22 -2.66
C LYS A 194 22.81 14.27 -3.76
N PHE A 195 21.79 14.62 -4.54
CA PHE A 195 21.39 13.88 -5.72
C PHE A 195 22.55 13.83 -6.72
N TYR A 196 23.12 14.98 -7.07
CA TYR A 196 24.26 15.03 -7.99
C TYR A 196 25.46 14.22 -7.49
N GLN A 197 25.83 14.35 -6.20
CA GLN A 197 26.92 13.57 -5.59
C GLN A 197 26.68 12.05 -5.71
N THR A 198 25.43 11.61 -5.52
CA THR A 198 25.05 10.20 -5.64
C THR A 198 25.19 9.70 -7.08
N VAL A 199 24.69 10.47 -8.05
CA VAL A 199 24.81 10.12 -9.48
C VAL A 199 26.28 10.10 -9.90
N ALA A 200 27.07 11.10 -9.51
CA ALA A 200 28.50 11.20 -9.81
C ALA A 200 29.29 9.98 -9.33
N LYS A 201 29.07 9.57 -8.07
CA LYS A 201 29.70 8.37 -7.50
C LYS A 201 29.36 7.11 -8.30
N SER A 202 28.11 6.98 -8.74
CA SER A 202 27.68 5.80 -9.51
C SER A 202 28.28 5.74 -10.91
N VAL A 203 28.43 6.90 -11.58
CA VAL A 203 29.05 7.01 -12.90
C VAL A 203 30.54 6.69 -12.81
N GLU A 204 31.21 7.18 -11.76
CA GLU A 204 32.61 6.85 -11.48
C GLU A 204 32.80 5.34 -11.22
N MET A 205 31.90 4.71 -10.47
CA MET A 205 31.95 3.28 -10.19
C MET A 205 31.76 2.44 -11.46
N ARG A 206 30.84 2.83 -12.36
CA ARG A 206 30.67 2.18 -13.69
C ARG A 206 31.91 2.29 -14.56
N LEU A 207 32.68 3.38 -14.45
CA LEU A 207 33.91 3.56 -15.21
C LEU A 207 35.07 2.71 -14.68
N HIS A 208 35.13 2.49 -13.36
CA HIS A 208 36.21 1.71 -12.72
C HIS A 208 35.95 0.19 -12.71
N TYR A 209 34.69 -0.23 -12.82
CA TYR A 209 34.30 -1.63 -13.02
C TYR A 209 33.33 -1.72 -14.21
N PRO A 210 33.82 -1.73 -15.46
CA PRO A 210 32.97 -2.08 -16.58
C PRO A 210 32.41 -3.49 -16.33
N SER A 211 31.09 -3.63 -16.38
CA SER A 211 30.45 -4.95 -16.39
C SER A 211 31.11 -5.79 -17.48
N GLU A 212 31.64 -6.96 -17.13
CA GLU A 212 32.13 -7.90 -18.14
C GLU A 212 31.04 -8.10 -19.20
N PRO A 213 31.41 -8.21 -20.50
CA PRO A 213 30.45 -8.59 -21.52
C PRO A 213 29.82 -9.91 -21.06
N SER A 214 28.52 -10.04 -21.28
CA SER A 214 27.75 -11.23 -20.92
C SER A 214 28.22 -12.44 -21.73
N ASP A 215 29.38 -13.00 -21.39
CA ASP A 215 29.77 -14.34 -21.78
C ASP A 215 28.97 -15.30 -20.90
N ARG A 216 28.08 -16.02 -21.57
CA ARG A 216 27.22 -17.07 -21.01
C ARG A 216 28.04 -18.31 -20.67
N ASP A 217 29.13 -18.17 -19.92
CA ASP A 217 29.96 -19.30 -19.50
C ASP A 217 30.48 -19.07 -18.07
N LEU A 218 29.59 -19.20 -17.08
CA LEU A 218 29.99 -19.48 -15.70
C LEU A 218 29.56 -20.92 -15.33
N PRO A 219 30.45 -21.74 -14.78
CA PRO A 219 30.25 -23.18 -14.56
C PRO A 219 29.51 -23.46 -13.25
N PHE A 220 28.30 -22.93 -13.11
CA PHE A 220 27.38 -23.32 -12.04
C PHE A 220 25.98 -23.52 -12.61
N THR A 221 25.80 -24.66 -13.27
CA THR A 221 24.48 -25.21 -13.56
C THR A 221 23.89 -25.74 -12.25
N VAL A 222 23.02 -24.98 -11.60
CA VAL A 222 22.07 -25.57 -10.65
C VAL A 222 21.11 -26.41 -11.50
N ALA A 223 21.38 -27.71 -11.54
CA ALA A 223 20.49 -28.69 -12.14
C ALA A 223 19.17 -28.69 -11.36
N VAL A 224 18.17 -27.99 -11.89
CA VAL A 224 16.78 -28.26 -11.51
C VAL A 224 16.46 -29.61 -12.13
N HIS A 225 16.49 -30.66 -11.31
CA HIS A 225 15.89 -31.94 -11.66
C HIS A 225 14.39 -31.72 -11.85
N SER A 226 13.97 -31.56 -13.10
CA SER A 226 12.59 -31.80 -13.51
C SER A 226 12.39 -33.31 -13.54
N PRO A 227 11.54 -33.91 -12.69
CA PRO A 227 11.16 -35.30 -12.88
C PRO A 227 10.30 -35.41 -14.14
N ASP A 228 10.70 -36.33 -15.02
CA ASP A 228 10.00 -36.71 -16.25
C ASP A 228 8.53 -37.01 -15.97
N PHE A 229 7.63 -36.19 -16.52
CA PHE A 229 6.24 -36.57 -16.74
C PHE A 229 6.05 -36.79 -18.25
N ALA A 230 6.01 -38.07 -18.62
CA ALA A 230 5.60 -38.51 -19.95
C ALA A 230 4.20 -37.96 -20.25
N THR A 231 4.05 -37.33 -21.41
CA THR A 231 2.77 -36.87 -21.98
C THR A 231 1.87 -38.07 -22.29
N PRO A 232 0.66 -38.18 -21.73
CA PRO A 232 -0.41 -38.95 -22.33
C PRO A 232 -1.23 -38.02 -23.24
N HIS A 233 -1.45 -38.51 -24.46
CA HIS A 233 -2.38 -37.95 -25.43
C HIS A 233 -3.77 -37.66 -24.84
N ASP A 234 -4.39 -36.60 -25.37
CA ASP A 234 -5.83 -36.38 -25.55
C ASP A 234 -6.78 -37.04 -24.53
N THR A 235 -7.30 -36.22 -23.63
CA THR A 235 -8.75 -36.00 -23.47
C THR A 235 -8.97 -34.76 -22.62
N ALA A 236 -9.48 -33.69 -23.22
CA ALA A 236 -9.91 -32.50 -22.52
C ALA A 236 -11.12 -32.81 -21.63
N THR A 237 -10.93 -32.84 -20.32
CA THR A 237 -12.03 -32.66 -19.34
C THR A 237 -11.91 -31.24 -18.79
N HIS A 238 -12.79 -30.37 -19.29
CA HIS A 238 -12.94 -29.00 -18.86
C HIS A 238 -13.18 -28.90 -17.34
N THR A 239 -12.36 -28.11 -16.67
CA THR A 239 -12.62 -27.64 -15.30
C THR A 239 -13.60 -26.46 -15.36
N SER A 240 -14.68 -26.56 -14.58
CA SER A 240 -15.90 -25.75 -14.63
C SER A 240 -15.77 -24.32 -14.07
N LEU A 241 -14.78 -23.55 -14.51
CA LEU A 241 -14.63 -22.13 -14.13
C LEU A 241 -14.42 -21.18 -15.32
N ASP A 242 -14.46 -21.68 -16.56
CA ASP A 242 -14.41 -20.86 -17.79
C ASP A 242 -15.80 -20.53 -18.38
N ASP A 243 -16.90 -21.01 -17.77
CA ASP A 243 -18.27 -20.92 -18.33
C ASP A 243 -19.07 -19.66 -17.92
N VAL A 244 -18.43 -18.60 -17.40
CA VAL A 244 -19.15 -17.36 -17.04
C VAL A 244 -19.09 -16.29 -18.13
N TRP A 245 -18.20 -16.41 -19.13
CA TRP A 245 -18.00 -15.36 -20.16
C TRP A 245 -17.82 -15.87 -21.60
N ALA A 246 -18.16 -17.11 -21.92
CA ALA A 246 -18.00 -17.66 -23.27
C ALA A 246 -19.18 -18.51 -23.73
N ASP A 247 -20.35 -17.89 -23.89
CA ASP A 247 -21.24 -18.28 -24.98
C ASP A 247 -20.88 -17.40 -26.18
N ASP A 248 -20.00 -17.92 -27.03
CA ASP A 248 -19.87 -17.46 -28.41
C ASP A 248 -21.04 -18.11 -29.19
N PRO A 249 -22.11 -17.38 -29.57
CA PRO A 249 -23.15 -17.97 -30.39
C PRO A 249 -22.61 -18.09 -31.81
N ALA A 250 -21.88 -19.17 -32.06
CA ALA A 250 -21.57 -19.67 -33.40
C ALA A 250 -22.83 -20.20 -34.09
N THR A 251 -23.85 -19.34 -34.24
CA THR A 251 -24.95 -19.43 -35.21
C THR A 251 -25.73 -18.11 -35.17
N ILE A 252 -25.14 -17.04 -35.71
CA ILE A 252 -25.94 -15.91 -36.20
C ILE A 252 -26.22 -16.17 -37.68
N PRO A 253 -27.46 -16.44 -38.10
CA PRO A 253 -27.79 -16.80 -39.49
C PRO A 253 -27.81 -15.57 -40.43
N ASN A 254 -26.90 -14.61 -40.30
CA ASN A 254 -26.79 -13.42 -41.17
C ASN A 254 -25.43 -12.70 -41.08
N SER A 255 -24.30 -13.40 -40.91
CA SER A 255 -22.99 -12.77 -41.18
C SER A 255 -22.71 -12.79 -42.69
N PRO A 256 -22.41 -11.64 -43.34
CA PRO A 256 -22.00 -11.63 -44.74
C PRO A 256 -20.73 -12.46 -44.91
N ASP A 257 -20.76 -13.40 -45.86
CA ASP A 257 -19.59 -14.19 -46.24
C ASP A 257 -18.55 -13.28 -46.92
N PHE A 258 -17.48 -12.93 -46.20
CA PHE A 258 -16.37 -12.12 -46.72
C PHE A 258 -15.34 -12.94 -47.53
N SER A 259 -15.57 -14.25 -47.76
CA SER A 259 -14.73 -15.04 -48.67
C SER A 259 -14.75 -14.52 -50.11
N GLN A 260 -15.78 -13.75 -50.47
CA GLN A 260 -15.97 -13.14 -51.79
C GLN A 260 -15.06 -11.93 -52.03
N TYR A 261 -14.47 -11.34 -50.98
CA TYR A 261 -13.56 -10.18 -51.09
C TYR A 261 -12.07 -10.56 -51.12
N ARG A 262 -11.74 -11.85 -51.00
CA ARG A 262 -10.37 -12.33 -51.11
C ARG A 262 -10.04 -12.60 -52.59
N GLN A 263 -9.83 -11.54 -53.35
CA GLN A 263 -9.36 -11.64 -54.74
C GLN A 263 -7.93 -12.23 -54.76
N PRO A 264 -7.67 -13.33 -55.50
CA PRO A 264 -6.31 -13.79 -55.73
C PRO A 264 -5.54 -12.75 -56.54
N TYR A 265 -4.31 -12.43 -56.11
CA TYR A 265 -3.38 -11.61 -56.89
C TYR A 265 -3.10 -12.29 -58.25
N GLN A 266 -3.60 -11.70 -59.33
CA GLN A 266 -3.27 -12.10 -60.71
C GLN A 266 -2.18 -11.16 -61.27
N PRO A 267 -1.16 -11.69 -61.97
CA PRO A 267 -0.10 -10.86 -62.53
C PRO A 267 -0.64 -10.02 -63.71
N GLU A 268 -0.07 -8.84 -63.86
CA GLU A 268 -0.52 -7.77 -64.75
C GLU A 268 -0.70 -8.22 -66.21
N GLY A 269 -1.95 -8.23 -66.66
CA GLY A 269 -2.33 -8.41 -68.05
C GLY A 269 -3.84 -8.36 -68.19
N GLU A 270 -4.35 -7.21 -68.64
CA GLU A 270 -5.76 -6.96 -69.04
C GLU A 270 -6.80 -6.86 -67.90
N GLN A 271 -6.86 -5.69 -67.24
CA GLN A 271 -8.07 -5.30 -66.48
C GLN A 271 -8.93 -4.33 -67.29
N SER A 272 -10.21 -4.67 -67.46
CA SER A 272 -11.19 -3.88 -68.22
C SER A 272 -11.52 -2.54 -67.54
N LEU A 273 -11.76 -1.49 -68.34
CA LEU A 273 -12.09 -0.13 -67.87
C LEU A 273 -13.32 -0.06 -66.94
N LEU A 274 -14.22 -1.04 -67.02
CA LEU A 274 -15.41 -1.15 -66.15
C LEU A 274 -15.05 -1.52 -64.70
N GLN A 275 -13.96 -2.24 -64.49
CA GLN A 275 -13.55 -2.72 -63.17
C GLN A 275 -12.89 -1.62 -62.32
N ARG A 276 -12.27 -0.61 -62.96
CA ARG A 276 -11.77 0.59 -62.26
C ARG A 276 -12.90 1.50 -61.78
N GLN A 277 -14.06 1.47 -62.44
CA GLN A 277 -15.18 2.35 -62.08
C GLN A 277 -15.97 1.83 -60.87
N GLN A 278 -15.94 0.52 -60.59
CA GLN A 278 -16.61 -0.10 -59.42
C GLN A 278 -15.81 0.01 -58.11
N GLN A 279 -14.50 0.27 -58.15
CA GLN A 279 -13.66 0.44 -56.95
C GLN A 279 -13.77 1.83 -56.29
N GLN A 280 -14.64 2.72 -56.79
CA GLN A 280 -14.82 4.09 -56.30
C GLN A 280 -16.09 4.33 -55.45
N LEU A 281 -16.75 3.28 -54.94
CA LEU A 281 -17.89 3.45 -54.04
C LEU A 281 -17.42 3.49 -52.57
N PRO A 282 -17.89 4.47 -51.75
CA PRO A 282 -17.52 4.55 -50.34
C PRO A 282 -18.08 3.35 -49.55
N ILE A 283 -17.22 2.72 -48.76
CA ILE A 283 -17.60 1.65 -47.82
C ILE A 283 -18.52 2.26 -46.74
N SER A 284 -19.70 1.68 -46.53
CA SER A 284 -20.69 2.16 -45.55
C SER A 284 -20.19 2.01 -44.11
N ASP A 285 -20.23 3.09 -43.31
CA ASP A 285 -19.83 3.13 -41.90
C ASP A 285 -20.83 2.48 -40.92
N VAL A 286 -21.99 2.06 -41.43
CA VAL A 286 -23.11 1.52 -40.63
C VAL A 286 -22.72 0.29 -39.78
N PRO A 287 -21.96 -0.71 -40.30
CA PRO A 287 -21.58 -1.88 -39.50
C PRO A 287 -20.67 -1.53 -38.32
N ARG A 288 -19.75 -0.58 -38.52
CA ARG A 288 -18.83 -0.10 -37.47
C ARG A 288 -19.60 0.62 -36.37
N LEU A 289 -20.56 1.46 -36.74
CA LEU A 289 -21.42 2.15 -35.78
C LEU A 289 -22.28 1.16 -34.99
N GLN A 290 -22.89 0.16 -35.63
CA GLN A 290 -23.69 -0.85 -34.95
C GLN A 290 -22.88 -1.65 -33.92
N GLN A 291 -21.64 -2.04 -34.26
CA GLN A 291 -20.75 -2.72 -33.32
C GLN A 291 -20.38 -1.83 -32.12
N SER A 292 -20.16 -0.53 -32.36
CA SER A 292 -19.85 0.43 -31.28
C SER A 292 -21.03 0.60 -30.30
N TYR A 293 -22.26 0.73 -30.80
CA TYR A 293 -23.46 0.87 -29.96
C TYR A 293 -23.79 -0.40 -29.19
N THR A 294 -23.59 -1.57 -29.81
CA THR A 294 -23.81 -2.87 -29.13
C THR A 294 -22.83 -3.07 -27.98
N THR A 295 -21.55 -2.74 -28.20
CA THR A 295 -20.50 -2.85 -27.18
C THR A 295 -20.74 -1.88 -26.02
N LEU A 296 -21.15 -0.64 -26.32
CA LEU A 296 -21.47 0.37 -25.30
C LEU A 296 -22.69 -0.03 -24.47
N GLY A 297 -23.79 -0.44 -25.11
CA GLY A 297 -24.99 -0.88 -24.39
C GLY A 297 -24.75 -2.10 -23.49
N TYR A 298 -23.92 -3.04 -23.93
CA TYR A 298 -23.52 -4.18 -23.10
C TYR A 298 -22.73 -3.74 -21.86
N ARG A 299 -21.73 -2.85 -22.04
CA ARG A 299 -20.93 -2.31 -20.92
C ARG A 299 -21.77 -1.52 -19.94
N ASP A 300 -22.70 -0.71 -20.42
CA ASP A 300 -23.60 0.07 -19.58
C ASP A 300 -24.55 -0.83 -18.78
N GLY A 301 -25.11 -1.87 -19.42
CA GLY A 301 -25.94 -2.87 -18.74
C GLY A 301 -25.18 -3.64 -17.65
N ILE A 302 -23.92 -3.99 -17.89
CA ILE A 302 -23.04 -4.64 -16.90
C ILE A 302 -22.76 -3.70 -15.73
N ALA A 303 -22.44 -2.44 -16.01
CA ALA A 303 -22.11 -1.45 -14.99
C ALA A 303 -23.33 -1.16 -14.10
N GLU A 304 -24.51 -0.99 -14.70
CA GLU A 304 -25.76 -0.77 -13.99
C GLU A 304 -26.19 -2.00 -13.18
N GLY A 305 -26.04 -3.21 -13.75
CA GLY A 305 -26.33 -4.46 -13.04
C GLY A 305 -25.42 -4.69 -11.85
N LYS A 306 -24.11 -4.44 -11.99
CA LYS A 306 -23.14 -4.53 -10.88
C LYS A 306 -23.43 -3.51 -9.79
N ALA A 307 -23.71 -2.26 -10.16
CA ALA A 307 -24.02 -1.21 -9.18
C ALA A 307 -25.28 -1.54 -8.35
N LYS A 308 -26.31 -2.14 -8.97
CA LYS A 308 -27.56 -2.49 -8.28
C LYS A 308 -27.46 -3.70 -7.35
N THR A 309 -26.64 -4.70 -7.68
CA THR A 309 -26.62 -5.99 -6.97
C THR A 309 -25.42 -6.16 -6.05
N ALA A 310 -24.25 -5.65 -6.42
CA ALA A 310 -23.03 -5.83 -5.64
C ALA A 310 -23.00 -4.92 -4.41
N GLN A 311 -23.52 -3.70 -4.50
CA GLN A 311 -23.50 -2.75 -3.39
C GLN A 311 -24.43 -3.19 -2.27
N ALA A 312 -25.66 -3.62 -2.59
CA ALA A 312 -26.61 -4.12 -1.59
C ALA A 312 -26.09 -5.36 -0.85
N GLY A 313 -25.53 -6.34 -1.58
CA GLY A 313 -24.92 -7.51 -0.95
C GLY A 313 -23.65 -7.19 -0.14
N PHE A 314 -22.89 -6.18 -0.56
CA PHE A 314 -21.75 -5.68 0.22
C PHE A 314 -22.20 -4.98 1.51
N ASP A 315 -23.19 -4.09 1.42
CA ASP A 315 -23.70 -3.32 2.56
C ASP A 315 -24.36 -4.23 3.62
N GLU A 316 -25.07 -5.29 3.19
CA GLU A 316 -25.65 -6.30 4.07
C GLU A 316 -24.59 -7.19 4.76
N GLY A 317 -23.55 -7.61 4.04
CA GLY A 317 -22.50 -8.48 4.58
C GLY A 317 -21.38 -7.76 5.35
N TYR A 318 -21.14 -6.47 5.05
CA TYR A 318 -20.00 -5.71 5.58
C TYR A 318 -20.10 -5.47 7.09
N GLY A 319 -21.29 -5.16 7.62
CA GLY A 319 -21.48 -4.86 9.05
C GLY A 319 -21.14 -6.05 9.96
N LEU A 320 -21.70 -7.22 9.66
CA LEU A 320 -21.42 -8.45 10.40
C LEU A 320 -19.99 -8.95 10.13
N GLY A 321 -19.53 -8.87 8.89
CA GLY A 321 -18.17 -9.27 8.50
C GLY A 321 -17.10 -8.46 9.24
N ALA A 322 -17.30 -7.15 9.35
CA ALA A 322 -16.38 -6.23 10.03
C ALA A 322 -16.34 -6.45 11.54
N THR A 323 -17.49 -6.63 12.19
CA THR A 323 -17.58 -6.87 13.64
C THR A 323 -16.94 -8.20 14.03
N LEU A 324 -17.22 -9.25 13.27
CA LEU A 324 -16.66 -10.58 13.50
C LEU A 324 -15.16 -10.64 13.20
N GLY A 325 -14.72 -9.96 12.14
CA GLY A 325 -13.31 -9.78 11.79
C GLY A 325 -12.53 -8.98 12.84
N ALA A 326 -13.12 -7.91 13.39
CA ALA A 326 -12.51 -7.11 14.45
C ALA A 326 -12.31 -7.93 15.73
N ARG A 327 -13.31 -8.72 16.15
CA ARG A 327 -13.20 -9.64 17.29
C ARG A 327 -12.12 -10.70 17.07
N ALA A 328 -12.10 -11.37 15.92
CA ALA A 328 -11.07 -12.35 15.60
C ALA A 328 -9.66 -11.73 15.58
N GLY A 329 -9.52 -10.53 15.00
CA GLY A 329 -8.27 -9.78 14.95
C GLY A 329 -7.77 -9.37 16.34
N MET A 330 -8.65 -8.92 17.23
CA MET A 330 -8.33 -8.59 18.62
C MET A 330 -7.76 -9.82 19.36
N LEU A 331 -8.41 -10.98 19.24
CA LEU A 331 -7.96 -12.22 19.89
C LEU A 331 -6.58 -12.67 19.39
N LEU A 332 -6.37 -12.62 18.07
CA LEU A 332 -5.07 -12.95 17.47
C LEU A 332 -3.98 -11.93 17.88
N GLY A 333 -4.31 -10.64 17.89
CA GLY A 333 -3.38 -9.58 18.26
C GLY A 333 -2.89 -9.70 19.71
N VAL A 334 -3.77 -10.07 20.65
CA VAL A 334 -3.36 -10.31 22.05
C VAL A 334 -2.42 -11.51 22.16
N LEU A 335 -2.71 -12.61 21.47
CA LEU A 335 -1.84 -13.80 21.46
C LEU A 335 -0.48 -13.50 20.82
N GLU A 336 -0.45 -12.76 19.71
CA GLU A 336 0.79 -12.32 19.07
C GLU A 336 1.62 -11.41 19.99
N GLY A 337 0.97 -10.49 20.71
CA GLY A 337 1.60 -9.66 21.72
C GLY A 337 2.21 -10.48 22.87
N LEU A 338 1.50 -11.50 23.34
CA LEU A 338 1.98 -12.41 24.39
C LEU A 338 3.19 -13.23 23.92
N VAL A 339 3.12 -13.81 22.72
CA VAL A 339 4.24 -14.55 22.11
C VAL A 339 5.47 -13.65 21.97
N GLY A 340 5.28 -12.43 21.46
CA GLY A 340 6.36 -11.45 21.30
C GLY A 340 7.01 -11.05 22.64
N ALA A 341 6.19 -10.79 23.66
CA ALA A 341 6.67 -10.39 24.99
C ALA A 341 7.44 -11.51 25.70
N VAL A 342 6.93 -12.74 25.66
CA VAL A 342 7.58 -13.91 26.28
C VAL A 342 8.84 -14.29 25.51
N GLY A 343 8.81 -14.25 24.18
CA GLY A 343 9.97 -14.51 23.31
C GLY A 343 11.11 -13.53 23.54
N LEU A 344 10.82 -12.23 23.62
CA LEU A 344 11.81 -11.19 23.93
C LEU A 344 12.44 -11.40 25.32
N ARG A 345 11.63 -11.73 26.32
CA ARG A 345 12.11 -12.00 27.68
C ARG A 345 12.99 -13.25 27.73
N ALA A 346 12.64 -14.31 27.00
CA ALA A 346 13.45 -15.52 26.90
C ALA A 346 14.84 -15.27 26.29
N LEU A 347 14.92 -14.40 25.27
CA LEU A 347 16.19 -14.00 24.66
C LEU A 347 17.05 -13.17 25.62
N GLN A 348 16.45 -12.24 26.37
CA GLN A 348 17.16 -11.43 27.37
C GLN A 348 17.75 -12.28 28.51
N VAL A 349 16.98 -13.24 29.03
CA VAL A 349 17.46 -14.17 30.07
C VAL A 349 18.58 -15.08 29.55
N SER A 350 18.49 -15.54 28.30
CA SER A 350 19.56 -16.33 27.66
C SER A 350 20.85 -15.51 27.46
N ALA A 351 20.72 -14.24 27.08
CA ALA A 351 21.86 -13.33 26.92
C ALA A 351 22.54 -13.03 28.27
N ALA A 352 21.77 -12.75 29.31
CA ALA A 352 22.28 -12.52 30.67
C ALA A 352 22.96 -13.76 31.27
N ALA A 353 22.41 -14.95 31.03
CA ALA A 353 23.04 -16.20 31.45
C ALA A 353 24.38 -16.44 30.74
N SER A 354 24.49 -16.07 29.46
CA SER A 354 25.74 -16.18 28.69
C SER A 354 26.82 -15.18 29.12
N SER A 355 26.44 -13.96 29.54
CA SER A 355 27.40 -12.97 30.05
C SER A 355 27.88 -13.33 31.47
N ALA A 356 26.99 -13.82 32.34
CA ALA A 356 27.36 -14.26 33.69
C ALA A 356 28.30 -15.48 33.68
N ALA A 357 28.14 -16.40 32.72
CA ALA A 357 29.03 -17.54 32.53
C ALA A 357 30.44 -17.12 32.05
N ALA A 358 30.55 -16.03 31.29
CA ALA A 358 31.83 -15.48 30.83
C ALA A 358 32.61 -14.74 31.94
N GLU A 359 31.92 -14.20 32.94
CA GLU A 359 32.51 -13.45 34.06
C GLU A 359 32.73 -14.29 35.33
N GLY A 360 32.46 -15.60 35.30
CA GLY A 360 32.75 -16.52 36.41
C GLY A 360 31.98 -16.24 37.71
N THR A 361 30.86 -15.52 37.64
CA THR A 361 30.07 -15.11 38.82
C THR A 361 28.77 -15.91 38.88
N SER A 362 28.42 -16.49 40.04
CA SER A 362 27.20 -17.29 40.17
C SER A 362 25.94 -16.42 40.03
N LEU A 363 24.99 -16.89 39.21
CA LEU A 363 23.70 -16.24 38.87
C LEU A 363 22.86 -15.78 40.07
N SER A 364 23.08 -16.34 41.27
CA SER A 364 22.41 -15.95 42.51
C SER A 364 22.75 -14.54 43.01
N ALA A 365 23.81 -13.90 42.49
CA ALA A 365 24.22 -12.56 42.90
C ALA A 365 23.58 -11.41 42.08
N VAL A 366 23.07 -11.69 40.87
CA VAL A 366 22.56 -10.66 39.94
C VAL A 366 21.05 -10.45 40.06
N VAL A 367 20.31 -11.43 40.58
CA VAL A 367 18.85 -11.31 40.80
C VAL A 367 18.58 -11.44 42.31
N GLY A 368 18.07 -10.37 42.90
CA GLY A 368 17.98 -10.17 44.35
C GLY A 368 17.28 -11.28 45.13
N ARG A 369 17.81 -11.55 46.34
CA ARG A 369 17.26 -12.47 47.34
C ARG A 369 15.75 -12.30 47.53
N ARG A 370 15.01 -13.40 47.37
CA ARG A 370 13.85 -13.71 48.22
C ARG A 370 14.22 -14.88 49.12
N GLU A 371 14.17 -14.65 50.42
CA GLU A 371 14.36 -15.68 51.44
C GLU A 371 13.14 -16.61 51.51
N GLY A 372 13.42 -17.92 51.54
CA GLY A 372 12.54 -18.92 52.16
C GLY A 372 12.04 -20.04 51.25
N GLY A 373 12.69 -21.22 51.36
CA GLY A 373 12.00 -22.52 51.31
C GLY A 373 12.26 -23.44 50.12
N GLN A 374 12.94 -24.56 50.44
CA GLN A 374 13.03 -25.85 49.73
C GLN A 374 13.80 -25.90 48.40
N GLU A 375 15.05 -26.37 48.50
CA GLU A 375 15.84 -26.94 47.42
C GLU A 375 15.12 -28.18 46.88
N ASP A 376 14.69 -28.17 45.62
CA ASP A 376 14.51 -29.36 44.78
C ASP A 376 14.54 -28.96 43.30
N ASP A 377 15.50 -29.55 42.58
CA ASP A 377 15.67 -29.71 41.12
C ASP A 377 16.12 -28.53 40.23
N ASP A 378 17.17 -28.80 39.45
CA ASP A 378 17.86 -27.91 38.52
C ASP A 378 16.92 -27.36 37.41
N GLY A 379 16.45 -26.11 37.56
CA GLY A 379 15.53 -25.48 36.61
C GLY A 379 16.09 -24.20 35.97
N ASN A 380 16.80 -24.32 34.85
CA ASN A 380 17.24 -23.19 34.03
C ASN A 380 16.03 -22.31 33.65
N GLU A 381 15.86 -21.15 34.28
CA GLU A 381 14.75 -20.22 34.08
C GLU A 381 14.56 -19.86 32.58
N GLY A 382 15.66 -19.76 31.83
CA GLY A 382 15.64 -19.55 30.38
C GLY A 382 15.16 -20.78 29.58
N ALA A 383 15.28 -22.00 30.10
CA ALA A 383 14.68 -23.19 29.48
C ALA A 383 13.17 -23.26 29.72
N ILE A 384 12.70 -22.83 30.91
CA ILE A 384 11.27 -22.75 31.24
C ILE A 384 10.59 -21.72 30.33
N MET A 385 11.17 -20.52 30.21
CA MET A 385 10.62 -19.45 29.36
C MET A 385 10.61 -19.80 27.87
N ARG A 386 11.60 -20.59 27.40
CA ARG A 386 11.60 -21.09 26.01
C ARG A 386 10.51 -22.13 25.75
N ARG A 387 10.26 -23.04 26.70
CA ARG A 387 9.14 -24.00 26.60
C ARG A 387 7.81 -23.27 26.56
N GLU A 388 7.66 -22.22 27.35
CA GLU A 388 6.46 -21.40 27.37
C GLU A 388 6.26 -20.59 26.08
N ALA A 389 7.33 -20.05 25.50
CA ALA A 389 7.27 -19.38 24.19
C ALA A 389 6.77 -20.34 23.08
N VAL A 390 7.31 -21.56 23.03
CA VAL A 390 6.87 -22.59 22.06
C VAL A 390 5.41 -22.96 22.27
N ARG A 391 4.96 -23.10 23.54
CA ARG A 391 3.55 -23.37 23.86
C ARG A 391 2.61 -22.28 23.34
N LEU A 392 2.99 -21.01 23.52
CA LEU A 392 2.19 -19.87 23.05
C LEU A 392 2.21 -19.75 21.51
N GLU A 393 3.33 -20.09 20.86
CA GLU A 393 3.41 -20.15 19.40
C GLU A 393 2.49 -21.23 18.83
N ASP A 394 2.45 -22.42 19.43
CA ASP A 394 1.54 -23.50 19.03
C ASP A 394 0.07 -23.08 19.23
N LEU A 395 -0.24 -22.39 20.33
CA LEU A 395 -1.57 -21.86 20.61
C LEU A 395 -1.99 -20.80 19.57
N LEU A 396 -1.07 -19.92 19.17
CA LEU A 396 -1.30 -18.91 18.13
C LEU A 396 -1.53 -19.56 16.76
N GLN A 397 -0.79 -20.61 16.41
CA GLN A 397 -1.00 -21.34 15.15
C GLN A 397 -2.39 -21.99 15.10
N GLN A 398 -2.83 -22.60 16.20
CA GLN A 398 -4.18 -23.14 16.33
C GLN A 398 -5.24 -22.04 16.19
N ALA A 399 -5.05 -20.90 16.85
CA ALA A 399 -5.95 -19.75 16.75
C ALA A 399 -6.04 -19.22 15.31
N ARG A 400 -4.92 -19.10 14.60
CA ARG A 400 -4.89 -18.69 13.19
C ARG A 400 -5.58 -19.67 12.27
N GLN A 401 -5.48 -20.98 12.55
CA GLN A 401 -6.13 -22.00 11.73
C GLN A 401 -7.65 -22.01 11.93
N GLU A 402 -8.11 -21.82 13.16
CA GLU A 402 -9.55 -21.83 13.50
C GLU A 402 -10.24 -20.48 13.23
N LEU A 403 -9.57 -19.35 13.46
CA LEU A 403 -10.13 -18.00 13.26
C LEU A 403 -9.89 -17.44 11.84
N ARG A 404 -9.43 -18.27 10.89
CA ARG A 404 -9.22 -17.82 9.51
C ARG A 404 -10.53 -17.55 8.76
N ILE A 405 -10.40 -16.80 7.68
CA ILE A 405 -11.42 -16.70 6.63
C ILE A 405 -11.01 -17.64 5.50
N ALA A 406 -11.69 -18.77 5.34
CA ALA A 406 -11.40 -19.72 4.26
C ALA A 406 -12.26 -19.45 3.02
N PRO A 407 -11.69 -19.49 1.80
CA PRO A 407 -12.48 -19.41 0.57
C PRO A 407 -13.47 -20.57 0.48
N GLY A 408 -14.75 -20.27 0.20
CA GLY A 408 -15.77 -21.31 -0.06
C GLY A 408 -16.37 -22.00 1.18
N GLY A 409 -16.24 -21.42 2.38
CA GLY A 409 -16.95 -21.91 3.58
C GLY A 409 -16.38 -23.18 4.23
N ASN A 410 -15.24 -23.68 3.75
CA ASN A 410 -14.56 -24.86 4.30
C ASN A 410 -13.68 -24.50 5.52
N GLY A 411 -14.37 -24.27 6.65
CA GLY A 411 -13.78 -24.00 7.95
C GLY A 411 -13.46 -22.51 8.19
N GLY A 412 -13.25 -22.17 9.45
CA GLY A 412 -13.03 -20.78 9.85
C GLY A 412 -14.29 -20.10 10.39
N VAL A 413 -14.19 -18.79 10.59
CA VAL A 413 -15.23 -18.00 11.27
C VAL A 413 -16.49 -17.81 10.41
N PHE A 414 -16.40 -18.00 9.09
CA PHE A 414 -17.54 -17.97 8.16
C PHE A 414 -17.83 -19.35 7.56
N ALA A 415 -17.56 -20.43 8.30
CA ALA A 415 -17.84 -21.77 7.82
C ALA A 415 -19.35 -22.00 7.61
N ALA A 416 -19.71 -22.87 6.65
CA ALA A 416 -21.09 -23.25 6.36
C ALA A 416 -21.82 -23.91 7.56
N GLU A 417 -21.06 -24.30 8.58
CA GLU A 417 -21.55 -24.82 9.86
C GLU A 417 -22.21 -23.71 10.71
N TYR A 418 -21.71 -22.47 10.61
CA TYR A 418 -22.16 -21.33 11.40
C TYR A 418 -23.07 -20.38 10.62
N PHE A 419 -22.90 -20.31 9.29
CA PHE A 419 -23.65 -19.44 8.41
C PHE A 419 -24.27 -20.20 7.25
N ASP A 420 -25.50 -19.87 6.89
CA ASP A 420 -26.06 -20.32 5.62
C ASP A 420 -25.43 -19.54 4.45
N LEU A 421 -24.91 -20.27 3.47
CA LEU A 421 -24.25 -19.70 2.30
C LEU A 421 -25.25 -19.01 1.33
N ALA A 422 -26.55 -19.28 1.46
CA ALA A 422 -27.58 -18.74 0.57
C ALA A 422 -28.15 -17.38 1.03
N ASP A 423 -28.28 -17.17 2.34
CA ASP A 423 -28.95 -15.98 2.90
C ASP A 423 -28.13 -15.26 3.99
N GLY A 424 -26.96 -15.77 4.37
CA GLY A 424 -26.08 -15.13 5.35
C GLY A 424 -26.58 -15.22 6.80
N THR A 425 -27.65 -15.99 7.06
CA THR A 425 -28.22 -16.15 8.40
C THR A 425 -27.32 -17.03 9.28
N TRP A 426 -27.09 -16.61 10.52
CA TRP A 426 -26.34 -17.40 11.50
C TRP A 426 -27.18 -18.58 12.04
N ARG A 427 -26.51 -19.70 12.33
CA ARG A 427 -27.14 -20.98 12.74
C ARG A 427 -27.03 -21.29 14.22
N TYR A 428 -26.58 -20.33 15.04
CA TYR A 428 -26.34 -20.48 16.47
C TYR A 428 -27.21 -19.52 17.30
N GLU A 429 -27.45 -19.86 18.57
CA GLU A 429 -28.31 -19.07 19.45
C GLU A 429 -27.60 -17.79 19.92
N VAL A 430 -28.26 -16.65 19.74
CA VAL A 430 -27.79 -15.33 20.19
C VAL A 430 -28.80 -14.79 21.19
N LEU A 431 -28.39 -14.70 22.45
CA LEU A 431 -29.20 -14.11 23.50
C LEU A 431 -28.95 -12.59 23.49
N GLY A 432 -29.96 -11.80 23.10
CA GLY A 432 -29.89 -10.34 23.20
C GLY A 432 -29.69 -9.90 24.65
N GLN A 433 -28.89 -8.86 24.88
CA GLN A 433 -28.70 -8.33 26.23
C GLN A 433 -30.01 -7.71 26.77
N GLU A 434 -30.33 -7.97 28.04
CA GLU A 434 -31.57 -7.52 28.71
C GLU A 434 -31.76 -5.98 28.71
N HIS A 435 -30.70 -5.22 28.41
CA HIS A 435 -30.71 -3.75 28.45
C HIS A 435 -31.25 -3.05 27.19
N ARG A 436 -31.54 -3.76 26.09
CA ARG A 436 -31.96 -3.16 24.79
C ARG A 436 -33.20 -3.82 24.17
N GLU A 437 -34.31 -3.93 24.92
CA GLU A 437 -35.63 -4.37 24.43
C GLU A 437 -35.65 -5.65 23.54
N GLY A 438 -34.65 -6.53 23.67
CA GLY A 438 -34.56 -7.78 22.90
C GLY A 438 -34.07 -7.65 21.46
N GLU A 439 -33.58 -6.48 21.02
CA GLU A 439 -32.96 -6.33 19.71
C GLU A 439 -31.53 -6.92 19.68
N VAL A 440 -31.25 -7.77 18.71
CA VAL A 440 -29.94 -8.42 18.53
C VAL A 440 -29.07 -7.55 17.62
N VAL A 441 -27.93 -7.09 18.13
CA VAL A 441 -26.95 -6.30 17.36
C VAL A 441 -25.86 -7.22 16.81
N PHE A 442 -25.19 -6.84 15.72
CA PHE A 442 -24.08 -7.63 15.14
C PHE A 442 -22.94 -7.91 16.14
N ALA A 443 -22.74 -7.05 17.15
CA ALA A 443 -21.80 -7.30 18.24
C ALA A 443 -22.21 -8.52 19.08
N ASP A 444 -23.50 -8.67 19.40
CA ASP A 444 -24.03 -9.82 20.13
C ASP A 444 -23.89 -11.10 19.30
N VAL A 445 -24.11 -11.01 17.98
CA VAL A 445 -23.92 -12.12 17.03
C VAL A 445 -22.45 -12.55 16.96
N ALA A 446 -21.51 -11.60 17.01
CA ALA A 446 -20.08 -11.89 17.02
C ALA A 446 -19.62 -12.51 18.35
N ASP A 447 -20.13 -12.01 19.48
CA ASP A 447 -19.79 -12.51 20.81
C ASP A 447 -20.41 -13.90 21.10
N ALA A 448 -21.56 -14.19 20.50
CA ALA A 448 -22.21 -15.51 20.58
C ALA A 448 -21.59 -16.56 19.64
N HIS A 449 -20.71 -16.17 18.71
CA HIS A 449 -20.13 -17.09 17.74
C HIS A 449 -19.29 -18.19 18.44
N PRO A 450 -19.53 -19.49 18.17
CA PRO A 450 -18.89 -20.60 18.92
C PRO A 450 -17.35 -20.57 18.95
N LEU A 451 -16.71 -20.29 17.81
CA LEU A 451 -15.24 -20.18 17.74
C LEU A 451 -14.71 -18.92 18.45
N VAL A 452 -15.36 -17.76 18.27
CA VAL A 452 -14.96 -16.52 18.95
C VAL A 452 -15.09 -16.69 20.45
N ARG A 453 -16.19 -17.29 20.93
CA ARG A 453 -16.41 -17.57 22.35
C ARG A 453 -15.40 -18.57 22.94
N LYS A 454 -15.06 -19.62 22.20
CA LYS A 454 -13.99 -20.57 22.57
C LYS A 454 -12.67 -19.84 22.77
N TRP A 455 -12.25 -19.06 21.76
CA TRP A 455 -10.96 -18.37 21.80
C TRP A 455 -10.94 -17.19 22.76
N ASP A 456 -12.04 -16.48 22.95
CA ASP A 456 -12.20 -15.43 23.96
C ASP A 456 -11.91 -15.98 25.36
N TRP A 457 -12.43 -17.15 25.72
CA TRP A 457 -12.14 -17.79 27.00
C TRP A 457 -10.65 -18.19 27.14
N ILE A 458 -10.07 -18.80 26.11
CA ILE A 458 -8.67 -19.24 26.11
C ILE A 458 -7.73 -18.04 26.24
N VAL A 459 -7.95 -17.00 25.43
CA VAL A 459 -7.09 -15.80 25.40
C VAL A 459 -7.22 -15.01 26.70
N LYS A 460 -8.44 -14.88 27.27
CA LYS A 460 -8.63 -14.27 28.60
C LYS A 460 -7.88 -15.02 29.69
N ALA A 461 -7.95 -16.35 29.68
CA ALA A 461 -7.25 -17.17 30.67
C ALA A 461 -5.74 -17.00 30.57
N GLU A 462 -5.19 -16.92 29.36
CA GLU A 462 -3.75 -16.67 29.16
C GLU A 462 -3.37 -15.22 29.50
N ALA A 463 -4.14 -14.22 29.06
CA ALA A 463 -3.92 -12.81 29.38
C ALA A 463 -3.90 -12.56 30.91
N ALA A 464 -4.78 -13.23 31.66
CA ALA A 464 -4.84 -13.15 33.12
C ALA A 464 -3.57 -13.70 33.79
N ARG A 465 -2.92 -14.74 33.25
CA ARG A 465 -1.65 -15.27 33.77
C ARG A 465 -0.51 -14.25 33.69
N TYR A 466 -0.57 -13.36 32.71
CA TYR A 466 0.40 -12.28 32.51
C TYR A 466 -0.04 -10.94 33.10
N GLY A 467 -1.18 -10.89 33.79
CA GLY A 467 -1.69 -9.68 34.45
C GLY A 467 -2.16 -8.59 33.49
N ILE A 468 -2.57 -8.95 32.27
CA ILE A 468 -3.09 -8.01 31.27
C ILE A 468 -4.53 -7.65 31.63
N ASP A 469 -4.82 -6.35 31.73
CA ASP A 469 -6.18 -5.86 31.95
C ASP A 469 -6.99 -5.99 30.65
N TRP A 470 -7.95 -6.91 30.65
CA TRP A 470 -8.78 -7.21 29.50
C TRP A 470 -9.77 -6.10 29.16
N ASP A 471 -10.19 -5.31 30.16
CA ASP A 471 -11.22 -4.28 29.97
C ASP A 471 -10.68 -3.04 29.24
N VAL A 472 -9.35 -2.87 29.16
CA VAL A 472 -8.69 -1.83 28.36
C VAL A 472 -8.79 -2.10 26.85
N LEU A 473 -9.00 -3.37 26.46
CA LEU A 473 -9.02 -3.78 25.06
C LEU A 473 -10.44 -3.85 24.48
N LYS A 474 -11.48 -3.71 25.32
CA LYS A 474 -12.84 -3.51 24.83
C LYS A 474 -12.96 -2.03 24.46
N ASP A 475 -13.01 -1.74 23.16
CA ASP A 475 -13.41 -0.41 22.70
C ASP A 475 -14.78 -0.08 23.33
N GLU A 476 -14.84 1.05 24.04
CA GLU A 476 -16.11 1.74 24.30
C GLU A 476 -16.78 1.93 22.93
N GLU A 477 -17.98 1.36 22.76
CA GLU A 477 -18.86 1.74 21.66
C GLU A 477 -18.89 3.25 21.61
N VAL A 478 -18.43 3.82 20.49
CA VAL A 478 -18.78 5.17 20.08
C VAL A 478 -20.30 5.17 19.94
N GLY A 479 -20.98 5.50 21.04
CA GLY A 479 -22.33 6.02 21.03
C GLY A 479 -22.28 7.27 20.17
N ARG A 480 -22.65 7.11 18.90
CA ARG A 480 -23.03 8.22 18.05
C ARG A 480 -24.43 8.64 18.51
N ASP A 481 -24.50 9.19 19.72
CA ASP A 481 -25.63 10.00 20.11
C ASP A 481 -25.40 11.36 19.45
N GLU A 482 -26.32 11.71 18.56
CA GLU A 482 -26.48 13.07 18.08
C GLU A 482 -26.87 13.94 19.29
N GLU A 483 -25.87 14.42 20.04
CA GLU A 483 -26.09 15.45 21.05
C GLU A 483 -26.13 16.82 20.35
N GLU A 484 -27.36 17.29 20.15
CA GLU A 484 -27.69 18.70 20.05
C GLU A 484 -27.13 19.45 21.28
N ASP A 485 -26.25 20.43 21.06
CA ASP A 485 -26.68 21.83 21.20
C ASP A 485 -26.76 22.47 22.60
N ASP A 486 -26.27 21.90 23.70
CA ASP A 486 -26.59 22.47 25.03
C ASP A 486 -25.42 22.46 26.04
N GLY A 487 -24.74 23.61 26.17
CA GLY A 487 -24.46 24.18 27.50
C GLY A 487 -23.18 23.78 28.25
N GLU A 488 -22.33 24.78 28.40
CA GLU A 488 -21.16 24.90 29.26
C GLU A 488 -21.46 24.64 30.76
N GLU A 489 -21.00 23.51 31.35
CA GLU A 489 -20.54 23.33 32.75
C GLU A 489 -20.36 21.83 33.13
N ASP A 490 -19.19 21.19 32.90
CA ASP A 490 -18.79 20.05 33.76
C ASP A 490 -17.29 19.62 33.72
N LEU A 491 -16.34 20.57 33.60
CA LEU A 491 -14.89 20.26 33.65
C LEU A 491 -14.34 19.99 35.07
N ALA A 492 -15.17 19.92 36.11
CA ALA A 492 -14.72 19.73 37.50
C ALA A 492 -15.05 18.34 38.10
N ARG A 493 -15.86 17.50 37.45
CA ARG A 493 -16.28 16.19 38.00
C ARG A 493 -15.41 15.00 37.57
N GLY A 494 -14.76 15.07 36.40
CA GLY A 494 -13.88 13.99 35.90
C GLY A 494 -12.63 13.73 36.75
N GLY A 495 -12.15 14.73 37.49
CA GLY A 495 -10.92 14.62 38.31
C GLY A 495 -11.08 13.85 39.62
N LYS A 496 -12.30 13.77 40.19
CA LYS A 496 -12.55 13.07 41.47
C LYS A 496 -12.81 11.58 41.28
N ALA A 497 -13.56 11.18 40.25
CA ALA A 497 -13.87 9.78 39.97
C ALA A 497 -12.61 8.93 39.66
N ARG A 498 -11.59 9.54 39.05
CA ARG A 498 -10.32 8.86 38.71
C ARG A 498 -9.44 8.57 39.93
N ARG A 499 -9.49 9.40 40.99
CA ARG A 499 -8.75 9.18 42.25
C ARG A 499 -9.43 8.16 43.18
N GLU A 500 -10.74 8.01 43.10
CA GLU A 500 -11.51 7.03 43.90
C GLU A 500 -11.43 5.60 43.35
N ARG A 501 -11.23 5.42 42.03
CA ARG A 501 -11.01 4.09 41.42
C ARG A 501 -9.63 3.51 41.74
N GLN A 502 -8.56 4.33 41.74
CA GLN A 502 -7.21 3.86 42.08
C GLN A 502 -7.04 3.45 43.55
N SER A 503 -7.86 3.97 44.45
CA SER A 503 -7.81 3.63 45.89
C SER A 503 -8.60 2.37 46.24
N ARG A 504 -9.54 1.93 45.39
CA ARG A 504 -10.31 0.69 45.60
C ARG A 504 -9.62 -0.60 45.09
N SER A 505 -8.67 -0.51 44.15
CA SER A 505 -7.96 -1.70 43.64
C SER A 505 -6.87 -2.23 44.58
N LEU A 506 -6.39 -1.42 45.54
CA LEU A 506 -5.34 -1.81 46.48
C LEU A 506 -5.81 -2.68 47.67
N VAL A 507 -7.11 -2.98 47.81
CA VAL A 507 -7.65 -3.67 49.00
C VAL A 507 -8.23 -5.07 48.70
N ARG A 508 -8.23 -5.55 47.45
CA ARG A 508 -8.68 -6.92 47.13
C ARG A 508 -7.53 -7.81 46.71
N ASN A 509 -6.65 -8.12 47.66
CA ASN A 509 -5.74 -9.26 47.52
C ASN A 509 -5.75 -10.07 48.82
N ALA A 510 -6.81 -10.83 49.02
CA ALA A 510 -6.91 -11.82 50.09
C ALA A 510 -7.82 -12.98 49.65
N GLY A 511 -7.19 -14.10 49.28
CA GLY A 511 -7.76 -15.45 49.30
C GLY A 511 -8.74 -15.81 48.18
N VAL A 512 -8.30 -16.69 47.27
CA VAL A 512 -9.22 -17.57 46.52
C VAL A 512 -8.82 -19.02 46.83
N PRO A 513 -9.74 -19.88 47.33
CA PRO A 513 -9.46 -21.28 47.59
C PRO A 513 -9.57 -22.11 46.30
N ALA A 514 -8.75 -23.15 46.21
CA ALA A 514 -8.81 -24.17 45.18
C ALA A 514 -10.12 -24.98 45.25
N LEU A 515 -10.69 -25.33 44.10
CA LEU A 515 -11.72 -26.35 43.95
C LEU A 515 -11.40 -27.21 42.72
N ASP A 516 -11.22 -28.51 42.97
CA ASP A 516 -11.03 -29.60 42.02
C ASP A 516 -12.27 -29.80 41.14
N TRP A 517 -12.12 -29.75 39.81
CA TRP A 517 -12.78 -30.67 38.86
C TRP A 517 -11.88 -30.90 37.64
#